data_AF-A0A950FIA6-F1
#
_entry.id   AF-A0A950FIA6-F1
#
_cell.length_a   1.000
_cell.length_b   1.000
_cell.length_c   1.000
_cell.angle_alpha   90.00
_cell.angle_beta   90.00
_cell.angle_gamma   90.00
#
_symmetry.space_group_name_H-M   'P 1'
#
loop_
_entity.id
_entity.type
_entity.pdbx_description
1 polymer ?
#
loop_
_entity_poly.entity_id
_entity_poly.type
_entity_poly.pdbx_seq_one_letter_code
_entity_poly.pdbx_strand_id
1 'polypeptide(L)'
;MSETITESKPLRVPTAAELGIDVDMLRKKYAEEREKRLRADGNRQYQEIAGKFAHFNVDPYVKPGFTRPALQEEFDVLIVGGGFGGLLAAAHLQKAGITNIRIVEKAGDFGGTWYWNRYPGAQCDIESYMYLPLLEETGYIPKERYSFAPEIQEHAKRIGKHFNLYDRACFQTQIRDARWDENTSRWTVTTDRNDVLRARFIVMSSGPLNRPKLPATPGIEDFKGHTFHTSRWDYNYTGGDTTGGLTKLHDKRIGIIGTGATAIQCIPHLGEHAKQLYVFQRTPSSVDIRGNAPTDPEWVKKLKPGWQHRRNYNFTSILTGAFVEEDLVGDSWTSLFKLLGNLIEARIA
;
A
#
# COMPACT_ATOMS: atom_id res chain seq x y z
N MET A 1 -42.88 17.44 -11.38
CA MET A 1 -43.54 16.57 -10.38
C MET A 1 -42.44 16.06 -9.48
N SER A 2 -42.47 16.48 -8.20
CA SER A 2 -41.46 16.11 -7.21
C SER A 2 -41.60 14.63 -6.89
N GLU A 3 -40.66 13.82 -7.35
CA GLU A 3 -40.46 12.51 -6.73
C GLU A 3 -39.80 12.76 -5.38
N THR A 4 -40.61 12.53 -4.35
CA THR A 4 -40.23 12.54 -2.96
C THR A 4 -39.05 11.59 -2.80
N ILE A 5 -37.93 12.10 -2.29
CA ILE A 5 -36.76 11.32 -1.89
C ILE A 5 -37.29 10.28 -0.91
N THR A 6 -37.28 9.01 -1.32
CA THR A 6 -37.56 7.92 -0.41
C THR A 6 -36.39 7.87 0.56
N GLU A 7 -36.67 8.13 1.84
CA GLU A 7 -35.72 7.86 2.93
C GLU A 7 -35.06 6.51 2.66
N SER A 8 -33.73 6.52 2.49
CA SER A 8 -33.00 5.26 2.39
C SER A 8 -33.28 4.50 3.67
N LYS A 9 -34.03 3.40 3.57
CA LYS A 9 -34.33 2.56 4.73
C LYS A 9 -32.99 2.23 5.39
N PRO A 10 -32.82 2.44 6.70
CA PRO A 10 -31.60 2.05 7.38
C PRO A 10 -31.34 0.59 7.05
N LEU A 11 -30.09 0.27 6.67
CA LEU A 11 -29.64 -1.10 6.43
C LEU A 11 -29.97 -1.93 7.67
N ARG A 12 -31.10 -2.64 7.63
CA ARG A 12 -31.52 -3.53 8.70
C ARG A 12 -30.52 -4.66 8.75
N VAL A 13 -29.64 -4.63 9.74
CA VAL A 13 -28.76 -5.75 10.06
C VAL A 13 -29.63 -6.81 10.70
N PRO A 14 -29.79 -7.99 10.09
CA PRO A 14 -30.56 -9.05 10.72
C PRO A 14 -29.96 -9.41 12.08
N THR A 15 -30.79 -9.64 13.08
CA THR A 15 -30.29 -10.12 14.38
C THR A 15 -29.71 -11.52 14.22
N ALA A 16 -28.85 -11.94 15.14
CA ALA A 16 -28.34 -13.31 15.13
C ALA A 16 -29.49 -14.34 15.19
N ALA A 17 -30.57 -14.04 15.92
CA ALA A 17 -31.77 -14.87 15.97
C ALA A 17 -32.46 -14.98 14.60
N GLU A 18 -32.57 -13.87 13.86
CA GLU A 18 -33.15 -13.86 12.50
C GLU A 18 -32.31 -14.64 11.49
N LEU A 19 -30.99 -14.70 11.70
CA LEU A 19 -30.07 -15.49 10.88
C LEU A 19 -29.96 -16.95 11.33
N GLY A 20 -30.60 -17.34 12.43
CA GLY A 20 -30.42 -18.66 13.04
C GLY A 20 -28.99 -18.92 13.52
N ILE A 21 -28.26 -17.86 13.87
CA ILE A 21 -26.86 -17.90 14.28
C ILE A 21 -26.75 -17.97 15.80
N ASP A 22 -26.04 -18.98 16.29
CA ASP A 22 -25.61 -19.04 17.69
C ASP A 22 -24.33 -18.19 17.89
N VAL A 23 -24.52 -17.02 18.51
CA VAL A 23 -23.45 -16.05 18.77
C VAL A 23 -22.40 -16.60 19.73
N ASP A 24 -22.80 -17.39 20.73
CA ASP A 24 -21.86 -17.89 21.73
C ASP A 24 -21.03 -19.04 21.16
N MET A 25 -21.63 -19.88 20.32
CA MET A 25 -20.88 -20.86 19.53
C MET A 25 -19.88 -20.19 18.59
N LEU A 26 -20.26 -19.10 17.89
CA LEU A 26 -19.33 -18.35 17.05
C LEU A 26 -18.19 -17.71 17.84
N ARG A 27 -18.47 -17.10 19.00
CA ARG A 27 -17.45 -16.53 19.88
C ARG A 27 -16.47 -17.59 20.35
N LYS A 28 -16.99 -18.76 20.76
CA LYS A 28 -16.16 -19.90 21.16
C LYS A 28 -15.27 -20.35 20.01
N LYS A 29 -15.83 -20.49 18.80
CA LYS A 29 -15.05 -20.84 17.60
C LYS A 29 -13.94 -19.82 17.31
N TYR A 30 -14.23 -18.52 17.41
CA TYR A 30 -13.22 -17.47 17.23
C TYR A 30 -12.11 -17.52 18.29
N ALA A 31 -12.46 -17.82 19.54
CA ALA A 31 -11.49 -18.04 20.60
C ALA A 31 -10.60 -19.24 20.30
N GLU A 32 -11.17 -20.39 19.95
CA GLU A 32 -10.43 -21.61 19.59
C GLU A 32 -9.43 -21.38 18.44
N GLU A 33 -9.85 -20.70 17.37
CA GLU A 33 -8.95 -20.40 16.24
C GLU A 33 -7.88 -19.35 16.59
N ARG A 34 -8.15 -18.44 17.54
CA ARG A 34 -7.14 -17.52 18.09
C ARG A 34 -6.10 -18.26 18.91
N GLU A 35 -6.51 -19.13 19.82
CA GLU A 35 -5.62 -19.87 20.72
C GLU A 35 -4.59 -20.71 19.97
N LYS A 36 -4.99 -21.37 18.87
CA LYS A 36 -4.08 -22.16 18.00
C LYS A 36 -2.86 -21.39 17.49
N ARG A 37 -2.93 -20.06 17.43
CA ARG A 37 -1.90 -19.20 16.81
C ARG A 37 -1.30 -18.17 17.77
N LEU A 38 -1.70 -18.17 19.04
CA LEU A 38 -1.00 -17.38 20.04
C LEU A 38 0.42 -17.91 20.20
N ARG A 39 1.40 -17.02 20.17
CA ARG A 39 2.80 -17.37 20.40
C ARG A 39 3.43 -16.42 21.40
N ALA A 40 4.12 -16.99 22.39
CA ALA A 40 4.81 -16.23 23.43
C ALA A 40 6.01 -15.42 22.91
N ASP A 41 6.56 -15.77 21.75
CA ASP A 41 7.64 -15.04 21.10
C ASP A 41 7.18 -13.79 20.34
N GLY A 42 5.87 -13.60 20.12
CA GLY A 42 5.30 -12.36 19.56
C GLY A 42 5.99 -11.95 18.26
N ASN A 43 6.45 -10.70 18.16
CA ASN A 43 7.15 -10.21 16.97
C ASN A 43 8.51 -10.87 16.71
N ARG A 44 9.12 -11.55 17.69
CA ARG A 44 10.40 -12.27 17.52
C ARG A 44 10.27 -13.53 16.66
N GLN A 45 9.04 -13.93 16.30
CA GLN A 45 8.80 -15.02 15.36
C GLN A 45 9.20 -14.70 13.90
N TYR A 46 9.56 -13.45 13.60
CA TYR A 46 9.99 -13.00 12.29
C TYR A 46 11.48 -12.65 12.31
N GLN A 47 12.16 -12.90 11.21
CA GLN A 47 13.57 -12.56 11.06
C GLN A 47 13.75 -11.23 10.32
N GLU A 48 14.76 -10.48 10.74
CA GLU A 48 15.24 -9.34 9.97
C GLU A 48 15.92 -9.80 8.67
N ILE A 49 15.82 -8.96 7.63
CA ILE A 49 16.50 -9.20 6.37
C ILE A 49 17.98 -8.83 6.50
N ALA A 50 18.77 -9.77 7.00
CA ALA A 50 20.21 -9.65 7.19
C ALA A 50 20.94 -10.93 6.77
N GLY A 51 22.28 -10.88 6.69
CA GLY A 51 23.11 -12.03 6.36
C GLY A 51 22.72 -12.67 5.02
N LYS A 52 22.44 -13.98 5.02
CA LYS A 52 22.02 -14.75 3.82
C LYS A 52 20.75 -14.20 3.17
N PHE A 53 19.91 -13.50 3.91
CA PHE A 53 18.66 -12.92 3.41
C PHE A 53 18.79 -11.48 2.93
N ALA A 54 19.95 -10.83 3.11
CA ALA A 54 20.16 -9.43 2.73
C ALA A 54 19.76 -9.10 1.28
N HIS A 55 19.83 -10.09 0.38
CA HIS A 55 19.42 -9.97 -1.01
C HIS A 55 17.93 -9.59 -1.20
N PHE A 56 17.03 -9.94 -0.27
CA PHE A 56 15.63 -9.49 -0.33
C PHE A 56 15.43 -7.99 -0.05
N ASN A 57 16.49 -7.27 0.36
CA ASN A 57 16.45 -5.82 0.57
C ASN A 57 17.08 -5.04 -0.59
N VAL A 58 17.59 -5.74 -1.61
CA VAL A 58 18.14 -5.16 -2.84
C VAL A 58 17.00 -4.75 -3.77
N ASP A 59 17.26 -3.76 -4.62
CA ASP A 59 16.33 -3.30 -5.63
C ASP A 59 16.54 -4.04 -6.96
N PRO A 60 15.61 -4.93 -7.37
CA PRO A 60 15.75 -5.69 -8.60
C PRO A 60 15.43 -4.86 -9.86
N TYR A 61 14.92 -3.63 -9.71
CA TYR A 61 14.43 -2.84 -10.83
C TYR A 61 15.41 -1.77 -11.32
N VAL A 62 16.58 -1.65 -10.68
CA VAL A 62 17.66 -0.75 -11.09
C VAL A 62 18.89 -1.55 -11.52
N LYS A 63 19.74 -0.91 -12.34
CA LYS A 63 21.05 -1.47 -12.65
C LYS A 63 21.91 -1.47 -11.38
N PRO A 64 22.65 -2.56 -11.10
CA PRO A 64 23.56 -2.60 -9.97
C PRO A 64 24.72 -1.62 -10.16
N GLY A 65 25.37 -1.24 -9.04
CA GLY A 65 26.59 -0.42 -9.07
C GLY A 65 26.35 1.07 -9.28
N PHE A 66 25.17 1.60 -8.98
CA PHE A 66 24.94 3.04 -8.98
C PHE A 66 25.88 3.75 -8.00
N THR A 67 26.61 4.74 -8.51
CA THR A 67 27.50 5.62 -7.74
C THR A 67 27.29 7.06 -8.17
N ARG A 68 27.44 7.99 -7.23
CA ARG A 68 27.53 9.43 -7.48
C ARG A 68 28.43 10.08 -6.43
N PRO A 69 28.92 11.31 -6.65
CA PRO A 69 29.58 12.08 -5.60
C PRO A 69 28.68 12.23 -4.37
N ALA A 70 29.29 12.23 -3.19
CA ALA A 70 28.62 12.53 -1.93
C ALA A 70 28.13 13.98 -1.94
N LEU A 71 26.89 14.20 -1.53
CA LEU A 71 26.30 15.52 -1.44
C LEU A 71 26.59 16.15 -0.07
N GLN A 72 26.89 17.44 -0.11
CA GLN A 72 27.01 18.29 1.07
C GLN A 72 26.18 19.55 0.80
N GLU A 73 24.93 19.51 1.24
CA GLU A 73 23.94 20.51 0.88
C GLU A 73 23.04 20.86 2.08
N GLU A 74 22.45 22.05 2.02
CA GLU A 74 21.53 22.54 3.05
C GLU A 74 20.16 22.90 2.46
N PHE A 75 19.10 22.56 3.18
CA PHE A 75 17.71 22.79 2.77
C PHE A 75 16.89 23.35 3.92
N ASP A 76 15.68 23.83 3.63
CA ASP A 76 14.70 24.14 4.68
C ASP A 76 14.03 22.85 5.16
N VAL A 77 13.61 21.98 4.23
CA VAL A 77 12.91 20.73 4.55
C VAL A 77 13.54 19.52 3.85
N LEU A 78 13.90 18.50 4.64
CA LEU A 78 14.25 17.18 4.12
C LEU A 78 13.05 16.24 4.24
N ILE A 79 12.65 15.60 3.15
CA ILE A 79 11.54 14.65 3.09
C ILE A 79 12.12 13.26 2.93
N VAL A 80 11.78 12.35 3.85
CA VAL A 80 12.22 10.96 3.82
C VAL A 80 11.13 10.12 3.15
N GLY A 81 11.42 9.58 1.97
CA GLY A 81 10.52 8.75 1.18
C GLY A 81 9.91 9.49 -0.02
N GLY A 82 9.92 8.84 -1.17
CA GLY A 82 9.33 9.23 -2.46
C GLY A 82 8.04 8.47 -2.78
N GLY A 83 7.35 7.95 -1.76
CA GLY A 83 5.97 7.46 -1.89
C GLY A 83 4.94 8.58 -1.83
N PHE A 84 3.65 8.24 -1.87
CA PHE A 84 2.57 9.24 -1.86
C PHE A 84 2.62 10.22 -0.70
N GLY A 85 2.99 9.79 0.51
CA GLY A 85 3.12 10.72 1.64
C GLY A 85 4.21 11.77 1.44
N GLY A 86 5.38 11.39 0.90
CA GLY A 86 6.45 12.33 0.60
C GLY A 86 6.12 13.24 -0.58
N LEU A 87 5.47 12.70 -1.61
CA LEU A 87 4.97 13.46 -2.75
C LEU A 87 3.91 14.49 -2.34
N LEU A 88 2.96 14.10 -1.48
CA LEU A 88 1.97 15.02 -0.90
C LEU A 88 2.65 16.12 -0.07
N ALA A 89 3.60 15.76 0.80
CA ALA A 89 4.33 16.74 1.59
C ALA A 89 5.06 17.75 0.69
N ALA A 90 5.77 17.28 -0.34
CA ALA A 90 6.47 18.13 -1.30
C ALA A 90 5.51 19.06 -2.06
N ALA A 91 4.40 18.52 -2.58
CA ALA A 91 3.38 19.28 -3.29
C ALA A 91 2.75 20.37 -2.40
N HIS A 92 2.42 20.05 -1.15
CA HIS A 92 1.84 21.02 -0.21
C HIS A 92 2.84 22.07 0.25
N LEU A 93 4.11 21.72 0.48
CA LEU A 93 5.17 22.69 0.76
C LEU A 93 5.34 23.67 -0.39
N GLN A 94 5.36 23.18 -1.64
CA GLN A 94 5.46 24.03 -2.83
C GLN A 94 4.23 24.94 -2.99
N LYS A 95 3.01 24.45 -2.75
CA LYS A 95 1.79 25.27 -2.72
C LYS A 95 1.84 26.36 -1.65
N ALA A 96 2.53 26.11 -0.53
CA ALA A 96 2.76 27.08 0.54
C ALA A 96 3.97 28.01 0.28
N GLY A 97 4.61 27.93 -0.89
CA GLY A 97 5.78 28.75 -1.25
C GLY A 97 7.12 28.24 -0.71
N ILE A 98 7.16 27.08 -0.05
CA ILE A 98 8.38 26.46 0.48
C ILE A 98 8.96 25.53 -0.60
N THR A 99 10.00 26.00 -1.28
CA THR A 99 10.58 25.31 -2.45
C THR A 99 11.97 24.73 -2.22
N ASN A 100 12.69 25.20 -1.20
CA ASN A 100 14.01 24.71 -0.82
C ASN A 100 13.89 23.38 -0.04
N ILE A 101 13.57 22.32 -0.79
CA ILE A 101 13.31 20.98 -0.25
C ILE A 101 14.19 19.94 -0.92
N ARG A 102 14.45 18.85 -0.19
CA ARG A 102 15.13 17.65 -0.72
C ARG A 102 14.35 16.40 -0.33
N ILE A 103 14.10 15.52 -1.29
CA ILE A 103 13.49 14.20 -1.08
C ILE A 103 14.61 13.16 -1.12
N VAL A 104 14.66 12.26 -0.14
CA VAL A 104 15.59 11.10 -0.15
C VAL A 104 14.77 9.82 -0.22
N GLU A 105 15.02 9.01 -1.26
CA GLU A 105 14.31 7.77 -1.53
C GLU A 105 15.30 6.63 -1.81
N LYS A 106 15.06 5.48 -1.18
CA LYS A 106 15.87 4.28 -1.35
C LYS A 106 15.62 3.63 -2.72
N ALA A 107 14.39 3.65 -3.20
CA ALA A 107 14.00 3.16 -4.51
C ALA A 107 14.68 3.93 -5.64
N GLY A 108 14.73 3.31 -6.83
CA GLY A 108 15.23 3.94 -8.05
C GLY A 108 14.31 5.00 -8.70
N ASP A 109 13.07 5.14 -8.24
CA ASP A 109 12.09 6.09 -8.77
C ASP A 109 10.99 6.37 -7.71
N PHE A 110 10.10 7.32 -7.97
CA PHE A 110 8.93 7.58 -7.13
C PHE A 110 7.94 6.41 -7.10
N GLY A 111 7.18 6.33 -6.02
CA GLY A 111 6.06 5.40 -5.86
C GLY A 111 6.01 4.68 -4.52
N GLY A 112 7.13 4.61 -3.78
CA GLY A 112 7.18 3.94 -2.47
C GLY A 112 6.67 2.50 -2.58
N THR A 113 5.59 2.17 -1.86
CA THR A 113 4.90 0.86 -1.96
C THR A 113 4.69 0.41 -3.41
N TRP A 114 4.26 1.31 -4.29
CA TRP A 114 3.94 1.02 -5.69
C TRP A 114 5.15 0.99 -6.61
N TYR A 115 6.30 1.50 -6.16
CA TYR A 115 7.57 1.23 -6.80
C TYR A 115 8.03 -0.21 -6.51
N TRP A 116 7.92 -0.64 -5.26
CA TRP A 116 8.47 -1.92 -4.81
C TRP A 116 7.60 -3.13 -5.18
N ASN A 117 6.30 -3.04 -4.95
CA ASN A 117 5.36 -4.14 -5.14
C ASN A 117 4.90 -4.21 -6.59
N ARG A 118 5.62 -5.00 -7.39
CA ARG A 118 5.32 -5.25 -8.81
C ARG A 118 5.01 -6.71 -9.06
N TYR A 119 4.44 -7.42 -8.09
CA TYR A 119 3.98 -8.79 -8.31
C TYR A 119 2.75 -8.82 -9.25
N PRO A 120 2.49 -9.92 -9.96
CA PRO A 120 1.38 -10.01 -10.89
C PRO A 120 0.04 -9.89 -10.16
N GLY A 121 -0.84 -9.03 -10.68
CA GLY A 121 -2.15 -8.76 -10.09
C GLY A 121 -2.16 -7.77 -8.93
N ALA A 122 -1.02 -7.14 -8.60
CA ALA A 122 -0.96 -6.11 -7.57
C ALA A 122 -1.94 -4.96 -7.86
N GLN A 123 -2.79 -4.64 -6.89
CA GLN A 123 -3.89 -3.66 -7.03
C GLN A 123 -4.17 -2.97 -5.69
N CYS A 124 -4.68 -1.73 -5.70
CA CYS A 124 -5.18 -1.10 -4.47
C CYS A 124 -6.50 -1.72 -4.00
N ASP A 125 -6.72 -1.75 -2.69
CA ASP A 125 -7.90 -2.30 -2.03
C ASP A 125 -8.92 -1.22 -1.61
N ILE A 126 -8.59 0.06 -1.83
CA ILE A 126 -9.47 1.21 -1.72
C ILE A 126 -9.72 1.75 -3.12
N GLU A 127 -10.90 2.30 -3.36
CA GLU A 127 -11.28 2.86 -4.66
C GLU A 127 -10.29 3.93 -5.14
N SER A 128 -9.86 3.82 -6.39
CA SER A 128 -8.80 4.62 -7.03
C SER A 128 -9.07 6.12 -6.95
N TYR A 129 -10.34 6.51 -7.07
CA TYR A 129 -10.78 7.91 -7.09
C TYR A 129 -10.49 8.65 -5.78
N MET A 130 -10.22 7.91 -4.71
CA MET A 130 -9.86 8.42 -3.40
C MET A 130 -8.44 8.04 -2.98
N TYR A 131 -7.99 6.86 -3.40
CA TYR A 131 -6.69 6.32 -3.02
C TYR A 131 -5.53 7.05 -3.71
N LEU A 132 -5.67 7.38 -5.00
CA LEU A 132 -4.63 8.12 -5.74
C LEU A 132 -4.72 9.61 -5.34
N PRO A 133 -3.68 10.22 -4.77
CA PRO A 133 -3.74 11.61 -4.32
C PRO A 133 -3.64 12.59 -5.50
N LEU A 134 -4.13 13.81 -5.33
CA LEU A 134 -3.90 14.90 -6.29
C LEU A 134 -4.46 14.63 -7.70
N LEU A 135 -5.60 13.92 -7.80
CA LEU A 135 -6.22 13.61 -9.10
C LEU A 135 -6.70 14.88 -9.79
N GLU A 136 -7.30 15.80 -9.03
CA GLU A 136 -7.76 17.10 -9.55
C GLU A 136 -6.59 17.97 -10.02
N GLU A 137 -5.52 18.05 -9.24
CA GLU A 137 -4.34 18.85 -9.59
C GLU A 137 -3.61 18.31 -10.82
N THR A 138 -3.47 16.99 -10.91
CA THR A 138 -2.79 16.36 -12.06
C THR A 138 -3.70 16.22 -13.28
N GLY A 139 -5.01 16.45 -13.13
CA GLY A 139 -6.02 16.21 -14.17
C GLY A 139 -6.18 14.73 -14.55
N TYR A 140 -5.71 13.81 -13.71
CA TYR A 140 -5.76 12.38 -14.00
C TYR A 140 -7.08 11.78 -13.53
N ILE A 141 -7.66 10.93 -14.38
CA ILE A 141 -8.81 10.10 -14.04
C ILE A 141 -8.35 8.64 -14.08
N PRO A 142 -8.44 7.89 -12.97
CA PRO A 142 -8.11 6.46 -12.96
C PRO A 142 -8.93 5.68 -13.98
N LYS A 143 -8.36 4.63 -14.57
CA LYS A 143 -8.99 3.82 -15.63
C LYS A 143 -10.07 2.89 -15.10
N GLU A 144 -9.91 2.46 -13.85
CA GLU A 144 -10.79 1.50 -13.20
C GLU A 144 -11.04 1.91 -11.75
N ARG A 145 -12.12 1.37 -11.19
CA ARG A 145 -12.53 1.57 -9.79
C ARG A 145 -11.44 1.20 -8.81
N TYR A 146 -10.62 0.19 -9.10
CA TYR A 146 -9.44 -0.18 -8.33
C TYR A 146 -8.22 -0.27 -9.26
N SER A 147 -7.24 0.61 -9.08
CA SER A 147 -6.08 0.72 -9.96
C SER A 147 -5.09 -0.41 -9.70
N PHE A 148 -4.57 -0.98 -10.79
CA PHE A 148 -3.43 -1.88 -10.72
C PHE A 148 -2.13 -1.12 -10.42
N ALA A 149 -1.17 -1.80 -9.79
CA ALA A 149 0.11 -1.22 -9.37
C ALA A 149 0.84 -0.42 -10.45
N PRO A 150 0.89 -0.84 -11.74
CA PRO A 150 1.54 -0.04 -12.79
C PRO A 150 0.90 1.34 -12.99
N GLU A 151 -0.43 1.44 -12.92
CA GLU A 151 -1.15 2.71 -13.03
C GLU A 151 -0.84 3.62 -11.84
N ILE A 152 -0.82 3.05 -10.63
CA ILE A 152 -0.53 3.78 -9.39
C ILE A 152 0.92 4.28 -9.39
N GLN A 153 1.86 3.45 -9.84
CA GLN A 153 3.26 3.84 -9.98
C GLN A 153 3.42 4.99 -11.00
N GLU A 154 2.78 4.88 -12.18
CA GLU A 154 2.83 5.98 -13.15
C GLU A 154 2.14 7.24 -12.60
N HIS A 155 1.14 7.10 -11.72
CA HIS A 155 0.55 8.23 -11.03
C HIS A 155 1.49 8.90 -10.03
N ALA A 156 2.28 8.15 -9.27
CA ALA A 156 3.35 8.73 -8.45
C ALA A 156 4.36 9.51 -9.30
N LYS A 157 4.75 8.97 -10.46
CA LYS A 157 5.62 9.64 -11.43
C LYS A 157 4.96 10.89 -12.02
N ARG A 158 3.65 10.86 -12.29
CA ARG A 158 2.86 11.99 -12.77
C ARG A 158 2.89 13.14 -11.77
N ILE A 159 2.71 12.86 -10.48
CA ILE A 159 2.84 13.87 -9.42
C ILE A 159 4.27 14.43 -9.41
N GLY A 160 5.28 13.56 -9.43
CA GLY A 160 6.68 13.97 -9.49
C GLY A 160 7.00 14.91 -10.67
N LYS A 161 6.42 14.66 -11.85
CA LYS A 161 6.54 15.53 -13.04
C LYS A 161 5.77 16.84 -12.86
N HIS A 162 4.51 16.76 -12.43
CA HIS A 162 3.62 17.92 -12.29
C HIS A 162 4.17 18.98 -11.33
N PHE A 163 4.79 18.55 -10.23
CA PHE A 163 5.40 19.44 -9.23
C PHE A 163 6.92 19.65 -9.44
N ASN A 164 7.50 19.16 -10.54
CA ASN A 164 8.93 19.25 -10.83
C ASN A 164 9.84 18.76 -9.68
N LEU A 165 9.55 17.56 -9.16
CA LEU A 165 10.21 17.00 -7.97
C LEU A 165 11.42 16.13 -8.27
N TYR A 166 11.63 15.72 -9.53
CA TYR A 166 12.75 14.83 -9.89
C TYR A 166 14.11 15.44 -9.58
N ASP A 167 14.31 16.73 -9.90
CA ASP A 167 15.56 17.44 -9.61
C ASP A 167 15.79 17.65 -8.10
N ARG A 168 14.75 17.45 -7.30
CA ARG A 168 14.76 17.57 -5.84
C ARG A 168 14.86 16.22 -5.14
N ALA A 169 14.97 15.12 -5.89
CA ALA A 169 15.01 13.77 -5.33
C ALA A 169 16.40 13.14 -5.44
N CYS A 170 16.84 12.52 -4.34
CA CYS A 170 17.98 11.62 -4.29
C CYS A 170 17.47 10.18 -4.23
N PHE A 171 17.31 9.55 -5.39
CA PHE A 171 16.98 8.14 -5.52
C PHE A 171 18.17 7.24 -5.16
N GLN A 172 17.91 5.94 -5.00
CA GLN A 172 18.92 4.92 -4.68
C GLN A 172 19.78 5.30 -3.46
N THR A 173 19.20 6.04 -2.52
CA THR A 173 19.87 6.63 -1.35
C THR A 173 19.07 6.30 -0.09
N GLN A 174 19.71 5.60 0.85
CA GLN A 174 19.09 5.25 2.13
C GLN A 174 19.68 6.12 3.25
N ILE A 175 18.82 6.80 4.01
CA ILE A 175 19.22 7.49 5.24
C ILE A 175 19.71 6.48 6.28
N ARG A 176 20.82 6.82 6.94
CA ARG A 176 21.46 6.03 8.00
C ARG A 176 21.24 6.64 9.37
N ASP A 177 21.37 7.95 9.48
CA ASP A 177 21.28 8.65 10.75
C ASP A 177 20.73 10.06 10.55
N ALA A 178 20.07 10.60 11.58
CA ALA A 178 19.57 11.97 11.62
C ALA A 178 19.74 12.51 13.04
N ARG A 179 20.58 13.54 13.20
CA ARG A 179 20.90 14.14 14.50
C ARG A 179 20.57 15.61 14.51
N TRP A 180 19.88 16.06 15.54
CA TRP A 180 19.69 17.49 15.79
C TRP A 180 21.00 18.09 16.32
N ASP A 181 21.38 19.24 15.76
CA ASP A 181 22.50 20.06 16.22
C ASP A 181 21.94 21.39 16.75
N GLU A 182 22.04 21.56 18.08
CA GLU A 182 21.54 22.75 18.78
C GLU A 182 22.27 24.03 18.35
N ASN A 183 23.56 23.95 18.04
CA ASN A 183 24.37 25.13 17.70
C ASN A 183 23.97 25.74 16.37
N THR A 184 23.55 24.89 15.42
CA THR A 184 23.12 25.32 14.08
C THR A 184 21.61 25.34 13.92
N SER A 185 20.87 24.82 14.92
CA SER A 185 19.42 24.62 14.88
C SER A 185 18.98 23.88 13.61
N ARG A 186 19.72 22.82 13.27
CA ARG A 186 19.50 22.00 12.08
C ARG A 186 19.69 20.53 12.39
N TRP A 187 18.99 19.70 11.64
CA TRP A 187 19.28 18.30 11.52
C TRP A 187 20.46 18.07 10.59
N THR A 188 21.42 17.25 11.02
CA THR A 188 22.44 16.63 10.16
C THR A 188 22.02 15.21 9.85
N VAL A 189 21.87 14.89 8.56
CA VAL A 189 21.40 13.60 8.06
C VAL A 189 22.48 12.95 7.21
N THR A 190 22.81 11.70 7.51
CA THR A 190 23.79 10.91 6.75
C THR A 190 23.13 9.78 5.98
N THR A 191 23.73 9.39 4.85
CA THR A 191 23.18 8.36 3.96
C THR A 191 24.19 7.25 3.67
N ASP A 192 23.73 6.18 3.03
CA ASP A 192 24.58 5.11 2.51
C ASP A 192 25.38 5.48 1.25
N ARG A 193 25.32 6.75 0.83
CA ARG A 193 26.15 7.36 -0.22
C ARG A 193 27.18 8.33 0.32
N ASN A 194 27.39 8.32 1.65
CA ASN A 194 28.25 9.24 2.38
C ASN A 194 27.80 10.71 2.27
N ASP A 195 26.53 10.96 1.97
CA ASP A 195 26.01 12.33 1.99
C ASP A 195 25.99 12.87 3.42
N VAL A 196 26.17 14.18 3.55
CA VAL A 196 25.93 14.94 4.78
C VAL A 196 24.97 16.07 4.43
N LEU A 197 23.68 15.83 4.65
CA LEU A 197 22.61 16.76 4.33
C LEU A 197 22.19 17.52 5.59
N ARG A 198 21.94 18.83 5.48
CA ARG A 198 21.47 19.65 6.60
C ARG A 198 20.09 20.23 6.33
N ALA A 199 19.18 20.13 7.29
CA ALA A 199 17.82 20.67 7.13
C ALA A 199 17.27 21.25 8.44
N ARG A 200 16.42 22.27 8.34
CA ARG A 200 15.73 22.84 9.53
C ARG A 200 14.62 21.91 10.00
N PHE A 201 13.91 21.31 9.05
CA PHE A 201 12.80 20.39 9.31
C PHE A 201 13.01 19.06 8.59
N ILE A 202 12.52 17.98 9.21
CA ILE A 202 12.46 16.65 8.60
C ILE A 202 11.00 16.20 8.55
N VAL A 203 10.55 15.76 7.37
CA VAL A 203 9.26 15.08 7.18
C VAL A 203 9.51 13.60 7.01
N MET A 204 9.08 12.80 7.98
CA MET A 204 9.22 11.34 7.95
C MET A 204 8.04 10.70 7.22
N SER A 205 8.27 10.27 5.97
CA SER A 205 7.28 9.58 5.13
C SER A 205 7.78 8.20 4.66
N SER A 206 8.43 7.47 5.57
CA SER A 206 9.08 6.19 5.27
C SER A 206 8.10 5.02 5.06
N GLY A 207 6.82 5.19 5.39
CA GLY A 207 5.75 4.21 5.21
C GLY A 207 5.79 3.03 6.21
N PRO A 208 4.62 2.46 6.58
CA PRO A 208 4.55 1.44 7.63
C PRO A 208 4.94 0.01 7.17
N LEU A 209 4.93 -0.25 5.86
CA LEU A 209 5.11 -1.60 5.28
C LEU A 209 6.26 -1.62 4.25
N ASN A 210 7.42 -1.10 4.64
CA ASN A 210 8.56 -0.87 3.75
C ASN A 210 9.68 -1.92 3.84
N ARG A 211 9.66 -2.78 4.85
CA ARG A 211 10.63 -3.87 5.05
C ARG A 211 9.91 -5.22 4.97
N PRO A 212 10.31 -6.11 4.05
CA PRO A 212 9.80 -7.47 4.05
C PRO A 212 10.10 -8.18 5.38
N LYS A 213 9.22 -9.10 5.78
CA LYS A 213 9.40 -9.91 6.99
C LYS A 213 9.42 -11.37 6.58
N LEU A 214 10.50 -12.06 6.93
CA LEU A 214 10.62 -13.48 6.63
C LEU A 214 10.16 -14.31 7.83
N PRO A 215 9.47 -15.44 7.61
CA PRO A 215 9.15 -16.34 8.70
C PRO A 215 10.44 -16.95 9.27
N ALA A 216 10.56 -17.03 10.59
CA ALA A 216 11.67 -17.70 11.27
C ALA A 216 11.52 -19.23 11.23
N THR A 217 11.36 -19.80 10.04
CA THR A 217 11.20 -21.25 9.86
C THR A 217 12.58 -21.91 9.92
N PRO A 218 12.83 -22.86 10.84
CA PRO A 218 14.11 -23.56 10.90
C PRO A 218 14.47 -24.23 9.57
N GLY A 219 15.70 -24.01 9.10
CA GLY A 219 16.22 -24.60 7.86
C GLY A 219 15.70 -23.94 6.57
N ILE A 220 14.98 -22.82 6.65
CA ILE A 220 14.51 -22.09 5.45
C ILE A 220 15.69 -21.58 4.60
N GLU A 221 16.83 -21.32 5.22
CA GLU A 221 18.09 -20.95 4.59
C GLU A 221 18.78 -22.10 3.83
N ASP A 222 18.39 -23.35 4.10
CA ASP A 222 18.98 -24.53 3.48
C ASP A 222 18.23 -24.98 2.23
N PHE A 223 17.07 -24.37 1.94
CA PHE A 223 16.32 -24.62 0.74
C PHE A 223 17.17 -24.33 -0.51
N LYS A 224 17.32 -25.33 -1.38
CA LYS A 224 18.20 -25.25 -2.56
C LYS A 224 17.50 -24.70 -3.80
N GLY A 225 16.18 -24.54 -3.76
CA GLY A 225 15.42 -23.92 -4.83
C GLY A 225 15.54 -22.40 -4.82
N HIS A 226 15.04 -21.76 -5.87
CA HIS A 226 15.03 -20.31 -5.97
C HIS A 226 13.96 -19.69 -5.05
N THR A 227 14.30 -18.59 -4.39
CA THR A 227 13.42 -17.86 -3.46
C THR A 227 13.50 -16.36 -3.69
N PHE A 228 12.35 -15.69 -3.71
CA PHE A 228 12.23 -14.23 -3.72
C PHE A 228 11.02 -13.84 -2.85
N HIS A 229 10.97 -12.59 -2.39
CA HIS A 229 9.80 -12.05 -1.67
C HIS A 229 8.90 -11.31 -2.67
N THR A 230 7.58 -11.33 -2.48
CA THR A 230 6.61 -10.72 -3.42
C THR A 230 6.82 -9.22 -3.64
N SER A 231 7.34 -8.51 -2.64
CA SER A 231 7.73 -7.10 -2.73
C SER A 231 9.04 -6.83 -3.50
N ARG A 232 9.72 -7.88 -3.99
CA ARG A 232 10.93 -7.87 -4.81
C ARG A 232 10.81 -8.97 -5.87
N TRP A 233 9.76 -8.86 -6.69
CA TRP A 233 9.40 -9.92 -7.63
C TRP A 233 10.50 -10.14 -8.67
N ASP A 234 10.88 -11.40 -8.91
CA ASP A 234 11.93 -11.77 -9.86
C ASP A 234 11.33 -12.24 -11.19
N TYR A 235 11.10 -11.31 -12.11
CA TYR A 235 10.64 -11.62 -13.47
C TYR A 235 11.70 -12.31 -14.34
N ASN A 236 12.99 -12.25 -13.99
CA ASN A 236 13.99 -13.03 -14.70
C ASN A 236 13.78 -14.52 -14.44
N TYR A 237 13.39 -14.88 -13.23
CA TYR A 237 13.01 -16.23 -12.86
C TYR A 237 11.61 -16.62 -13.35
N THR A 238 10.58 -15.81 -13.10
CA THR A 238 9.18 -16.19 -13.41
C THR A 238 8.81 -16.02 -14.88
N GLY A 239 9.48 -15.14 -15.61
CA GLY A 239 8.97 -14.62 -16.87
C GLY A 239 7.72 -13.76 -16.65
N GLY A 240 7.20 -13.17 -17.74
CA GLY A 240 6.02 -12.32 -17.70
C GLY A 240 6.27 -10.94 -17.11
N ASP A 241 5.19 -10.32 -16.63
CA ASP A 241 5.21 -9.00 -16.01
C ASP A 241 4.07 -8.85 -14.97
N THR A 242 3.80 -7.61 -14.55
CA THR A 242 2.77 -7.26 -13.55
C THR A 242 1.35 -7.68 -13.91
N THR A 243 1.09 -8.04 -15.17
CA THR A 243 -0.20 -8.52 -15.67
C THR A 243 -0.32 -10.06 -15.68
N GLY A 244 0.78 -10.78 -15.43
CA GLY A 244 0.84 -12.24 -15.48
C GLY A 244 1.76 -12.74 -16.59
N GLY A 245 1.35 -13.79 -17.31
CA GLY A 245 2.17 -14.35 -18.40
C GLY A 245 3.47 -14.98 -17.90
N LEU A 246 3.44 -15.64 -16.73
CA LEU A 246 4.60 -16.18 -16.01
C LEU A 246 5.16 -17.46 -16.68
N THR A 247 5.50 -17.35 -17.96
CA THR A 247 5.76 -18.45 -18.89
C THR A 247 6.91 -19.39 -18.48
N LYS A 248 7.82 -18.93 -17.62
CA LYS A 248 8.94 -19.75 -17.13
C LYS A 248 8.57 -20.65 -15.95
N LEU A 249 7.30 -20.64 -15.51
CA LEU A 249 6.84 -21.45 -14.37
C LEU A 249 6.18 -22.79 -14.75
N HIS A 250 5.95 -23.06 -16.04
CA HIS A 250 5.14 -24.20 -16.52
C HIS A 250 5.67 -25.59 -16.11
N ASP A 251 6.98 -25.72 -15.86
CA ASP A 251 7.62 -26.95 -15.40
C ASP A 251 7.94 -26.93 -13.90
N LYS A 252 7.64 -25.83 -13.20
CA LYS A 252 8.03 -25.60 -11.81
C LYS A 252 6.93 -25.94 -10.82
N ARG A 253 7.33 -26.54 -9.70
CA ARG A 253 6.50 -26.67 -8.50
C ARG A 253 6.76 -25.44 -7.62
N ILE A 254 5.74 -24.62 -7.43
CA ILE A 254 5.84 -23.34 -6.74
C ILE A 254 5.18 -23.44 -5.36
N GLY A 255 5.84 -22.90 -4.34
CA GLY A 255 5.30 -22.74 -3.00
C GLY A 255 5.16 -21.26 -2.65
N ILE A 256 3.99 -20.85 -2.17
CA ILE A 256 3.76 -19.50 -1.62
C ILE A 256 3.40 -19.60 -0.13
N ILE A 257 4.11 -18.85 0.70
CA ILE A 257 3.92 -18.82 2.15
C ILE A 257 3.16 -17.55 2.52
N GLY A 258 1.99 -17.73 3.12
CA GLY A 258 1.11 -16.65 3.53
C GLY A 258 -0.09 -16.46 2.61
N THR A 259 -1.17 -15.94 3.18
CA THR A 259 -2.50 -15.86 2.57
C THR A 259 -3.13 -14.49 2.79
N GLY A 260 -2.31 -13.44 2.98
CA GLY A 260 -2.77 -12.04 3.06
C GLY A 260 -3.12 -11.47 1.68
N ALA A 261 -3.44 -10.17 1.63
CA ALA A 261 -3.88 -9.46 0.41
C ALA A 261 -2.96 -9.70 -0.81
N THR A 262 -1.64 -9.63 -0.62
CA THR A 262 -0.67 -9.92 -1.69
C THR A 262 -0.83 -11.32 -2.27
N ALA A 263 -1.03 -12.34 -1.42
CA ALA A 263 -1.19 -13.71 -1.88
C ALA A 263 -2.52 -13.89 -2.63
N ILE A 264 -3.61 -13.29 -2.13
CA ILE A 264 -4.92 -13.32 -2.80
C ILE A 264 -4.81 -12.79 -4.23
N GLN A 265 -4.02 -11.74 -4.43
CA GLN A 265 -3.82 -11.11 -5.74
C GLN A 265 -2.89 -11.92 -6.66
N CYS A 266 -1.78 -12.48 -6.16
CA CYS A 266 -0.80 -13.15 -7.03
C CYS A 266 -1.04 -14.66 -7.23
N ILE A 267 -1.80 -15.32 -6.34
CA ILE A 267 -2.11 -16.76 -6.44
C ILE A 267 -2.80 -17.12 -7.76
N PRO A 268 -3.81 -16.36 -8.27
CA PRO A 268 -4.44 -16.69 -9.55
C PRO A 268 -3.43 -16.74 -10.71
N HIS A 269 -2.54 -15.76 -10.81
CA HIS A 269 -1.50 -15.72 -11.84
C HIS A 269 -0.46 -16.83 -11.68
N LEU A 270 -0.08 -17.18 -10.44
CA LEU A 270 0.80 -18.31 -10.17
C LEU A 270 0.12 -19.64 -10.53
N GLY A 271 -1.16 -19.79 -10.21
CA GLY A 271 -1.94 -21.01 -10.46
C GLY A 271 -2.17 -21.29 -11.93
N GLU A 272 -2.31 -20.23 -12.74
CA GLU A 272 -2.45 -20.34 -14.20
C GLU A 272 -1.18 -20.89 -14.89
N HIS A 273 0.01 -20.57 -14.38
CA HIS A 273 1.26 -20.85 -15.07
C HIS A 273 2.18 -21.87 -14.40
N ALA A 274 2.00 -22.21 -13.12
CA ALA A 274 2.85 -23.19 -12.45
C ALA A 274 2.46 -24.65 -12.80
N LYS A 275 3.43 -25.57 -12.86
CA LYS A 275 3.14 -27.01 -12.95
C LYS A 275 2.27 -27.48 -11.78
N GLN A 276 2.59 -27.00 -10.59
CA GLN A 276 1.88 -27.23 -9.33
C GLN A 276 2.08 -26.00 -8.44
N LEU A 277 1.01 -25.53 -7.80
CA LEU A 277 1.05 -24.46 -6.80
C LEU A 277 0.67 -25.01 -5.43
N TYR A 278 1.54 -24.81 -4.44
CA TYR A 278 1.29 -25.11 -3.03
C TYR A 278 1.11 -23.81 -2.26
N VAL A 279 -0.04 -23.63 -1.63
CA VAL A 279 -0.35 -22.46 -0.78
C VAL A 279 -0.23 -22.86 0.68
N PHE A 280 0.78 -22.34 1.36
CA PHE A 280 1.04 -22.61 2.78
C PHE A 280 0.32 -21.57 3.64
N GLN A 281 -0.87 -21.95 4.10
CA GLN A 281 -1.76 -21.09 4.91
C GLN A 281 -1.57 -21.34 6.41
N ARG A 282 -1.36 -20.26 7.17
CA ARG A 282 -1.50 -20.28 8.64
C ARG A 282 -2.88 -19.81 9.09
N THR A 283 -3.30 -18.63 8.63
CA THR A 283 -4.60 -18.04 8.93
C THR A 283 -5.28 -17.66 7.62
N PRO A 284 -6.49 -18.16 7.30
CA PRO A 284 -7.21 -17.73 6.12
C PRO A 284 -7.57 -16.24 6.24
N SER A 285 -7.48 -15.53 5.11
CA SER A 285 -8.08 -14.19 5.01
C SER A 285 -9.58 -14.33 4.75
N SER A 286 -10.35 -13.36 5.25
CA SER A 286 -11.72 -13.16 4.77
C SER A 286 -11.64 -12.51 3.39
N VAL A 287 -12.19 -13.18 2.38
CA VAL A 287 -12.18 -12.72 0.99
C VAL A 287 -13.59 -12.34 0.60
N ASP A 288 -13.77 -11.13 0.10
CA ASP A 288 -15.05 -10.60 -0.35
C ASP A 288 -14.97 -10.17 -1.82
N ILE A 289 -16.12 -9.91 -2.42
CA ILE A 289 -16.26 -9.48 -3.81
C ILE A 289 -15.53 -8.14 -3.99
N ARG A 290 -14.69 -8.04 -5.02
CA ARG A 290 -14.05 -6.77 -5.35
C ARG A 290 -14.95 -5.80 -6.10
N GLY A 291 -15.68 -6.29 -7.11
CA GLY A 291 -16.53 -5.41 -7.93
C GLY A 291 -15.73 -4.35 -8.68
N ASN A 292 -14.54 -4.71 -9.19
CA ASN A 292 -13.76 -3.83 -10.06
C ASN A 292 -14.47 -3.62 -11.40
N ALA A 293 -14.40 -2.41 -11.93
CA ALA A 293 -15.03 -2.04 -13.20
C ALA A 293 -14.27 -0.87 -13.83
N PRO A 294 -14.31 -0.72 -15.17
CA PRO A 294 -13.84 0.48 -15.84
C PRO A 294 -14.54 1.74 -15.32
N THR A 295 -13.80 2.85 -15.29
CA THR A 295 -14.35 4.15 -14.92
C THR A 295 -15.39 4.61 -15.94
N ASP A 296 -16.59 4.96 -15.47
CA ASP A 296 -17.68 5.44 -16.33
C ASP A 296 -17.40 6.85 -16.88
N PRO A 297 -17.27 7.02 -18.21
CA PRO A 297 -17.04 8.33 -18.82
C PRO A 297 -18.17 9.34 -18.58
N GLU A 298 -19.42 8.88 -18.44
CA GLU A 298 -20.55 9.78 -18.18
C GLU A 298 -20.55 10.31 -16.75
N TRP A 299 -20.10 9.52 -15.79
CA TRP A 299 -19.80 9.99 -14.43
C TRP A 299 -18.68 11.03 -14.44
N VAL A 300 -17.59 10.79 -15.18
CA VAL A 300 -16.45 11.73 -15.27
C VAL A 300 -16.89 13.11 -15.77
N LYS A 301 -17.77 13.16 -16.79
CA LYS A 301 -18.31 14.43 -17.33
C LYS A 301 -19.11 15.24 -16.30
N LYS A 302 -19.65 14.59 -15.26
CA LYS A 302 -20.46 15.23 -14.21
C LYS A 302 -19.61 15.76 -13.06
N LEU A 303 -18.31 15.41 -12.98
CA LEU A 303 -17.42 15.84 -11.92
C LEU A 303 -17.32 17.38 -11.87
N LYS A 304 -17.26 17.90 -10.65
CA LYS A 304 -17.14 19.32 -10.34
C LYS A 304 -15.90 19.55 -9.46
N PRO A 305 -15.27 20.74 -9.48
CA PRO A 305 -14.14 21.04 -8.62
C PRO A 305 -14.41 20.66 -7.14
N GLY A 306 -13.41 20.07 -6.49
CA GLY A 306 -13.50 19.52 -5.13
C GLY A 306 -14.17 18.15 -5.05
N TRP A 307 -14.39 17.46 -6.19
CA TRP A 307 -15.02 16.14 -6.20
C TRP A 307 -14.21 15.10 -5.43
N GLN A 308 -12.88 15.15 -5.51
CA GLN A 308 -12.04 14.16 -4.86
C GLN A 308 -12.11 14.34 -3.35
N HIS A 309 -11.99 15.59 -2.88
CA HIS A 309 -12.10 15.90 -1.46
C HIS A 309 -13.45 15.46 -0.88
N ARG A 310 -14.56 15.78 -1.57
CA ARG A 310 -15.91 15.35 -1.15
C ARG A 310 -16.03 13.83 -1.06
N ARG A 311 -15.47 13.10 -2.03
CA ARG A 311 -15.50 11.63 -2.05
C ARG A 311 -14.66 11.03 -0.90
N ASN A 312 -13.45 11.56 -0.67
CA ASN A 312 -12.59 11.17 0.45
C ASN A 312 -13.27 11.41 1.80
N TYR A 313 -13.90 12.58 1.96
CA TYR A 313 -14.63 12.93 3.16
C TYR A 313 -15.82 11.98 3.38
N ASN A 314 -16.62 11.73 2.34
CA ASN A 314 -17.76 10.81 2.41
C ASN A 314 -17.34 9.40 2.86
N PHE A 315 -16.31 8.83 2.25
CA PHE A 315 -15.80 7.51 2.62
C PHE A 315 -15.27 7.46 4.05
N THR A 316 -14.47 8.45 4.43
CA THR A 316 -13.89 8.51 5.79
C THR A 316 -14.97 8.68 6.85
N SER A 317 -16.00 9.48 6.58
CA SER A 317 -17.17 9.63 7.45
C SER A 317 -17.86 8.29 7.68
N ILE A 318 -18.11 7.51 6.64
CA ILE A 318 -18.70 6.16 6.79
C ILE A 318 -17.81 5.25 7.64
N LEU A 319 -16.50 5.20 7.34
CA LEU A 319 -15.55 4.34 8.07
C LEU A 319 -15.37 4.73 9.54
N THR A 320 -15.66 5.98 9.89
CA THR A 320 -15.59 6.49 11.27
C THR A 320 -16.94 6.49 11.98
N GLY A 321 -18.00 5.99 11.32
CA GLY A 321 -19.34 5.87 11.90
C GLY A 321 -20.17 7.16 11.86
N ALA A 322 -19.74 8.18 11.11
CA ALA A 322 -20.53 9.38 10.90
C ALA A 322 -21.63 9.15 9.84
N PHE A 323 -22.77 9.79 10.04
CA PHE A 323 -23.86 9.76 9.07
C PHE A 323 -23.48 10.50 7.77
N VAL A 324 -23.83 9.91 6.64
CA VAL A 324 -23.79 10.54 5.33
C VAL A 324 -25.10 10.24 4.59
N GLU A 325 -25.62 11.22 3.86
CA GLU A 325 -26.89 11.09 3.13
C GLU A 325 -26.79 10.12 1.95
N GLU A 326 -25.70 10.18 1.19
CA GLU A 326 -25.41 9.33 0.05
C GLU A 326 -24.08 8.59 0.25
N ASP A 327 -24.03 7.31 -0.11
CA ASP A 327 -22.78 6.56 -0.20
C ASP A 327 -22.16 6.74 -1.58
N LEU A 328 -21.16 7.61 -1.68
CA LEU A 328 -20.56 7.91 -2.97
C LEU A 328 -19.74 6.74 -3.49
N VAL A 329 -19.24 5.87 -2.60
CA VAL A 329 -18.34 4.77 -2.94
C VAL A 329 -19.14 3.51 -3.20
N GLY A 330 -20.01 3.10 -2.28
CA GLY A 330 -20.92 1.97 -2.46
C GLY A 330 -20.20 0.64 -2.73
N ASP A 331 -19.23 0.28 -1.91
CA ASP A 331 -18.51 -1.01 -2.01
C ASP A 331 -18.60 -1.81 -0.70
N SER A 332 -17.90 -2.94 -0.64
CA SER A 332 -17.86 -3.78 0.56
C SER A 332 -17.28 -3.07 1.79
N TRP A 333 -16.38 -2.09 1.62
CA TRP A 333 -15.87 -1.32 2.75
C TRP A 333 -16.98 -0.49 3.38
N THR A 334 -17.70 0.30 2.59
CA THR A 334 -18.76 1.15 3.13
C THR A 334 -19.94 0.33 3.64
N SER A 335 -20.24 -0.80 2.99
CA SER A 335 -21.26 -1.74 3.46
C SER A 335 -20.89 -2.32 4.84
N LEU A 336 -19.66 -2.84 5.00
CA LEU A 336 -19.20 -3.43 6.25
C LEU A 336 -19.19 -2.42 7.40
N PHE A 337 -18.69 -1.21 7.18
CA PHE A 337 -18.55 -0.21 8.24
C PHE A 337 -19.88 0.39 8.67
N LYS A 338 -20.86 0.51 7.76
CA LYS A 338 -22.25 0.84 8.14
C LYS A 338 -22.87 -0.22 9.04
N LEU A 339 -22.66 -1.50 8.72
CA LEU A 339 -23.13 -2.61 9.56
C LEU A 339 -22.48 -2.55 10.96
N LEU A 340 -21.17 -2.29 11.02
CA LEU A 340 -20.44 -2.15 12.29
C LEU A 340 -20.90 -0.95 13.12
N GLY A 341 -21.15 0.21 12.48
CA GLY A 341 -21.67 1.40 13.16
C GLY A 341 -23.02 1.14 13.82
N ASN A 342 -23.97 0.55 13.09
CA ASN A 342 -25.29 0.20 13.62
C ASN A 342 -25.22 -0.75 14.83
N LEU A 343 -24.25 -1.68 14.85
CA LEU A 343 -24.04 -2.61 15.96
C LEU A 343 -23.49 -1.93 17.23
N ILE A 344 -22.77 -0.82 17.09
CA ILE A 344 -22.22 -0.07 18.22
C ILE A 344 -23.32 0.80 18.85
N GLU A 345 -24.12 1.49 18.04
CA GLU A 345 -25.24 2.31 18.52
C GLU A 345 -26.29 1.46 19.26
N ALA A 346 -26.61 0.27 18.75
CA ALA A 346 -27.55 -0.66 19.37
C ALA A 346 -27.07 -1.27 20.71
N ARG A 347 -25.82 -1.02 21.13
CA ARG A 347 -25.31 -1.43 22.46
C ARG A 347 -25.27 -0.28 23.47
N ILE A 348 -25.44 0.96 23.02
CA ILE A 348 -25.40 2.16 23.86
C ILE A 348 -26.82 2.63 24.21
N ALA A 349 -27.79 2.34 23.34
CA ALA A 349 -29.23 2.39 23.65
C ALA A 349 -29.67 1.14 24.43
#